data_AF-A0A242BYP3-F1
#
_entry.id   AF-A0A242BYP3-F1
#
_cell.length_a   1.000
_cell.length_b   1.000
_cell.length_c   1.000
_cell.angle_alpha   90.00
_cell.angle_beta   90.00
_cell.angle_gamma   90.00
#
_symmetry.space_group_name_H-M   'P 1'
#
loop_
_entity.id
_entity.type
_entity.pdbx_description
1 polymer ?
#
loop_
_entity_poly.entity_id
_entity_poly.type
_entity_poly.pdbx_seq_one_letter_code
_entity_poly.pdbx_strand_id
1 'polypeptide(L)'
;MMNISLVGRLTKQVELKKFPSEKGETIISNGTIAVKRKKYNKRKGERETTFINFQAWGKDASTLADYTAKGSLIELTGDLINNNYTDKNKIERYELVFEVDNLELLETKADTERRQAQQQQQPNLDSHQPTLYEQQYQQQNQYQEAFNRASDQQEAGNQYQQQPIDGMNQYGGNTYHQ
;
A
#
# COMPACT_ATOMS: atom_id res chain seq x y z
N MET A 1 -35.14 4.76 -30.46
CA MET A 1 -34.73 4.33 -29.11
C MET A 1 -33.22 4.17 -29.13
N MET A 2 -32.53 4.75 -28.15
CA MET A 2 -31.11 4.51 -27.93
C MET A 2 -30.97 3.36 -26.92
N ASN A 3 -29.91 2.57 -27.04
CA ASN A 3 -29.59 1.49 -26.10
C ASN A 3 -28.08 1.29 -26.19
N ILE A 4 -27.41 1.44 -25.04
CA ILE A 4 -25.97 1.26 -24.91
C ILE A 4 -25.73 0.23 -23.80
N SER A 5 -24.89 -0.76 -24.07
CA SER A 5 -24.35 -1.70 -23.08
C SER A 5 -22.85 -1.47 -22.90
N LEU A 6 -22.43 -1.39 -21.63
CA LEU A 6 -21.06 -1.16 -21.21
C LEU A 6 -20.61 -2.30 -20.29
N VAL A 7 -19.62 -3.05 -20.73
CA VAL A 7 -18.94 -4.05 -19.90
C VAL A 7 -17.56 -3.52 -19.50
N GLY A 8 -17.33 -3.40 -18.20
CA GLY A 8 -16.11 -2.77 -17.69
C GLY A 8 -15.93 -2.94 -16.19
N ARG A 9 -14.89 -2.29 -15.67
CA ARG A 9 -14.54 -2.36 -14.25
C ARG A 9 -14.77 -1.03 -13.56
N LEU A 10 -15.32 -1.06 -12.36
CA LEU A 10 -15.45 0.13 -11.52
C LEU A 10 -14.08 0.70 -11.15
N THR A 11 -13.90 2.02 -11.29
CA THR A 11 -12.62 2.67 -10.94
C THR A 11 -12.44 2.89 -9.43
N LYS A 12 -13.56 2.90 -8.70
CA LYS A 12 -13.66 3.15 -7.26
C LYS A 12 -14.88 2.45 -6.69
N GLN A 13 -14.96 2.35 -5.35
CA GLN A 13 -16.18 1.97 -4.66
C GLN A 13 -17.29 2.97 -5.02
N VAL A 14 -18.49 2.45 -5.29
CA VAL A 14 -19.66 3.29 -5.53
C VAL A 14 -20.27 3.68 -4.20
N GLU A 15 -20.51 4.97 -4.01
CA GLU A 15 -21.14 5.51 -2.81
C GLU A 15 -22.65 5.64 -3.03
N LEU A 16 -23.41 5.12 -2.08
CA LEU A 16 -24.86 5.27 -2.04
C LEU A 16 -25.23 6.61 -1.42
N LYS A 17 -26.00 7.42 -2.13
CA LYS A 17 -26.58 8.66 -1.61
C LYS A 17 -28.08 8.50 -1.48
N LYS A 18 -28.60 8.94 -0.34
CA LYS A 18 -30.01 8.87 0.03
C LYS A 18 -30.52 10.29 0.18
N PHE A 19 -31.65 10.58 -0.45
CA PHE A 19 -32.30 11.88 -0.41
C PHE A 19 -33.75 11.70 0.06
N PRO A 20 -34.20 12.45 1.08
CA PRO A 20 -35.61 12.46 1.44
C PRO A 20 -36.42 13.08 0.30
N SER A 21 -37.55 12.46 -0.06
CA SER A 21 -38.54 13.00 -0.99
C SER A 21 -39.96 12.83 -0.44
N GLU A 22 -40.91 13.58 -0.98
CA GLU A 22 -42.34 13.47 -0.61
C GLU A 22 -42.92 12.07 -0.82
N LYS A 23 -42.36 11.28 -1.75
CA LYS A 23 -42.80 9.93 -2.09
C LYS A 23 -41.98 8.83 -1.40
N GLY A 24 -41.09 9.20 -0.47
CA GLY A 24 -40.17 8.29 0.22
C GLY A 24 -38.70 8.62 -0.02
N GLU A 25 -37.81 7.69 0.31
CA GLU A 25 -36.36 7.86 0.12
C GLU A 25 -35.96 7.61 -1.34
N THR A 26 -35.35 8.61 -1.98
CA THR A 26 -34.72 8.46 -3.30
C THR A 26 -33.27 8.05 -3.11
N ILE A 27 -32.88 6.97 -3.78
CA ILE A 27 -31.52 6.41 -3.70
C ILE A 27 -30.84 6.57 -5.04
N ILE A 28 -29.62 7.11 -5.03
CA ILE A 28 -28.79 7.31 -6.20
C ILE A 28 -27.35 6.86 -5.93
N SER A 29 -26.73 6.28 -6.94
CA SER A 29 -25.34 5.86 -6.95
C SER A 29 -24.65 6.40 -8.20
N ASN A 30 -23.53 7.10 -8.01
CA ASN A 30 -22.74 7.64 -9.11
C ASN A 30 -21.36 6.98 -9.13
N GLY A 31 -20.90 6.62 -10.32
CA GLY A 31 -19.61 5.97 -10.48
C GLY A 31 -18.96 6.24 -11.81
N THR A 32 -17.78 5.66 -11.99
CA THR A 32 -17.06 5.68 -13.27
C THR A 32 -16.69 4.25 -13.63
N ILE A 33 -17.07 3.84 -14.84
CA ILE A 33 -16.73 2.53 -15.40
C ILE A 33 -15.57 2.68 -16.38
N ALA A 34 -14.55 1.83 -16.23
CA ALA A 34 -13.43 1.72 -17.15
C ALA A 34 -13.73 0.62 -18.18
N VAL A 35 -13.96 1.03 -19.42
CA VAL A 35 -14.29 0.15 -20.54
C VAL A 35 -13.10 0.04 -21.47
N LYS A 36 -12.56 -1.18 -21.61
CA LYS A 36 -11.46 -1.45 -22.54
C LYS A 36 -11.98 -1.48 -23.97
N ARG A 37 -11.32 -0.76 -24.87
CA ARG A 37 -11.64 -0.81 -26.30
C ARG A 37 -11.23 -2.16 -26.89
N LYS A 38 -12.14 -2.76 -27.68
CA LYS A 38 -11.91 -4.05 -28.35
C LYS A 38 -10.75 -3.98 -29.35
N LYS A 39 -10.63 -2.87 -30.09
CA LYS A 39 -9.57 -2.65 -31.07
C LYS A 39 -8.26 -2.31 -30.35
N TYR A 40 -7.19 -3.00 -30.74
CA TYR A 40 -5.84 -2.72 -30.29
C TYR A 40 -5.26 -1.51 -31.03
N ASN A 41 -4.66 -0.56 -30.31
CA ASN A 41 -4.00 0.57 -30.94
C ASN A 41 -2.57 0.19 -31.37
N LYS A 42 -2.40 -0.14 -32.66
CA LYS A 42 -1.09 -0.54 -33.22
C LYS A 42 0.00 0.53 -33.10
N ARG A 43 -0.37 1.82 -33.01
CA ARG A 43 0.60 2.93 -32.91
C ARG A 43 1.09 3.13 -31.48
N LYS A 44 0.21 2.93 -30.49
CA LYS A 44 0.53 3.07 -29.06
C LYS A 44 0.99 1.78 -28.39
N GLY A 45 0.77 0.63 -29.01
CA GLY A 45 1.17 -0.66 -28.45
C GLY A 45 0.31 -1.12 -27.26
N GLU A 46 -0.87 -0.53 -27.06
CA GLU A 46 -1.75 -0.87 -25.94
C GLU A 46 -3.24 -0.82 -26.32
N ARG A 47 -4.09 -1.42 -25.47
CA ARG A 47 -5.54 -1.25 -25.56
C ARG A 47 -5.96 0.00 -24.81
N GLU A 48 -6.56 0.94 -25.51
CA GLU A 48 -7.14 2.14 -24.90
C GLU A 48 -8.29 1.78 -23.97
N THR A 49 -8.41 2.52 -22.88
CA THR A 49 -9.54 2.44 -21.94
C THR A 49 -10.29 3.76 -21.97
N THR A 50 -11.61 3.69 -22.04
CA THR A 50 -12.50 4.84 -21.91
C THR A 50 -13.14 4.80 -20.53
N PHE A 51 -13.18 5.95 -19.87
CA PHE A 51 -13.81 6.11 -18.56
C PHE A 51 -15.13 6.83 -18.76
N ILE A 52 -16.22 6.22 -18.32
CA ILE A 52 -17.57 6.73 -18.53
C ILE A 52 -18.21 6.93 -17.16
N ASN A 53 -18.68 8.15 -16.89
CA ASN A 53 -19.47 8.44 -15.71
C ASN A 53 -20.88 7.87 -15.89
N PHE A 54 -21.41 7.27 -14.84
CA PHE A 54 -22.76 6.73 -14.85
C PHE A 54 -23.54 7.15 -13.58
N GLN A 55 -24.85 7.18 -13.69
CA GLN A 55 -25.79 7.30 -12.58
C GLN A 55 -26.77 6.14 -12.59
N ALA A 56 -26.99 5.54 -11.42
CA ALA A 56 -28.00 4.50 -11.22
C ALA A 56 -28.94 4.94 -10.09
N TRP A 57 -30.18 4.45 -10.16
CA TRP A 57 -31.23 4.80 -9.21
C TRP A 57 -31.82 3.56 -8.53
N GLY A 58 -32.47 3.76 -7.38
CA GLY A 58 -33.28 2.74 -6.72
C GLY A 58 -32.53 1.44 -6.43
N LYS A 59 -33.06 0.32 -6.93
CA LYS A 59 -32.50 -1.03 -6.68
C LYS A 59 -31.10 -1.19 -7.24
N ASP A 60 -30.82 -0.68 -8.43
CA ASP A 60 -29.49 -0.82 -9.04
C ASP A 60 -28.47 0.04 -8.33
N ALA A 61 -28.89 1.21 -7.83
CA ALA A 61 -28.06 2.03 -6.96
C ALA A 61 -27.65 1.29 -5.68
N SER A 62 -28.61 0.67 -4.99
CA SER A 62 -28.33 -0.16 -3.79
C SER A 62 -27.43 -1.34 -4.14
N THR A 63 -27.74 -2.03 -5.24
CA THR A 63 -26.99 -3.23 -5.66
C THR A 63 -25.53 -2.90 -5.94
N LEU A 64 -25.26 -1.77 -6.61
CA LEU A 64 -23.89 -1.29 -6.83
C LEU A 64 -23.16 -1.04 -5.51
N ALA A 65 -23.79 -0.35 -4.56
CA ALA A 65 -23.14 -0.02 -3.29
C ALA A 65 -22.86 -1.27 -2.43
N ASP A 66 -23.80 -2.20 -2.40
CA ASP A 66 -23.76 -3.36 -1.49
C ASP A 66 -22.92 -4.52 -2.04
N TYR A 67 -22.96 -4.75 -3.35
CA TYR A 67 -22.40 -5.97 -3.98
C TYR A 67 -21.21 -5.70 -4.90
N THR A 68 -20.72 -4.47 -4.96
CA THR A 68 -19.51 -4.15 -5.72
C THR A 68 -18.43 -3.51 -4.87
N ALA A 69 -17.22 -3.57 -5.41
CA ALA A 69 -16.03 -2.91 -4.91
C ALA A 69 -15.24 -2.24 -6.04
N LYS A 70 -14.24 -1.42 -5.68
CA LYS A 70 -13.23 -0.96 -6.66
C LYS A 70 -12.72 -2.14 -7.48
N GLY A 71 -12.72 -1.98 -8.79
CA GLY A 71 -12.27 -2.97 -9.75
C GLY A 71 -13.30 -4.02 -10.12
N SER A 72 -14.51 -4.03 -9.54
CA SER A 72 -15.52 -5.05 -9.85
C SER A 72 -15.95 -4.98 -11.31
N LEU A 73 -16.08 -6.14 -11.95
CA LEU A 73 -16.54 -6.31 -13.32
C LEU A 73 -18.07 -6.33 -13.34
N ILE A 74 -18.65 -5.42 -14.12
CA ILE A 74 -20.09 -5.24 -14.23
C ILE A 74 -20.47 -5.00 -15.70
N GLU A 75 -21.72 -5.31 -16.02
CA GLU A 75 -22.41 -4.80 -17.20
C GLU A 75 -23.42 -3.75 -16.77
N LEU A 76 -23.47 -2.64 -17.50
CA LEU A 76 -24.50 -1.62 -17.37
C LEU A 76 -25.18 -1.41 -18.71
N THR A 77 -26.51 -1.42 -18.73
CA THR A 77 -27.32 -1.08 -19.90
C THR A 77 -28.19 0.14 -19.61
N GLY A 78 -28.40 0.99 -20.61
CA GLY A 78 -29.20 2.20 -20.49
C GLY A 78 -28.88 3.23 -21.57
N ASP A 79 -28.98 4.51 -21.22
CA ASP A 79 -28.94 5.65 -22.14
C ASP A 79 -27.86 6.66 -21.80
N LEU A 80 -27.30 7.32 -22.83
CA LEU A 80 -26.39 8.45 -22.65
C LEU A 80 -27.15 9.77 -22.68
N ILE A 81 -27.20 10.46 -21.54
CA ILE A 81 -27.89 11.74 -21.42
C ILE A 81 -26.89 12.90 -21.38
N ASN A 82 -27.33 14.06 -21.87
CA ASN A 82 -26.63 15.32 -21.63
C ASN A 82 -27.26 16.02 -20.43
N ASN A 83 -26.55 16.04 -19.32
CA ASN A 83 -26.97 16.69 -18.10
C ASN A 83 -26.45 18.13 -18.09
N ASN A 84 -27.36 19.09 -18.23
CA ASN A 84 -27.03 20.50 -18.27
C ASN A 84 -27.35 21.13 -16.91
N TYR A 85 -26.36 21.72 -16.25
CA TYR A 85 -26.58 22.42 -14.99
C TYR A 85 -25.78 23.72 -14.92
N THR A 86 -26.33 24.69 -14.19
CA THR A 86 -25.62 25.93 -13.88
C THR A 86 -24.84 25.74 -12.59
N ASP A 87 -23.52 25.91 -12.65
CA ASP A 87 -22.68 25.84 -11.45
C ASP A 87 -22.86 27.07 -10.54
N LYS A 88 -22.24 27.03 -9.35
CA LYS A 88 -22.33 28.13 -8.37
C LYS A 88 -21.81 29.48 -8.90
N ASN A 89 -20.98 29.47 -9.95
CA ASN A 89 -20.42 30.65 -10.59
C ASN A 89 -21.28 31.15 -11.75
N LYS A 90 -22.51 30.63 -11.91
CA LYS A 90 -23.44 30.93 -13.01
C LYS A 90 -22.94 30.51 -14.39
N ILE A 91 -22.03 29.52 -14.46
CA ILE A 91 -21.54 28.97 -15.72
C ILE A 91 -22.36 27.72 -16.07
N GLU A 92 -22.86 27.64 -17.30
CA GLU A 92 -23.49 26.42 -17.82
C GLU A 92 -22.45 25.32 -18.02
N ARG A 93 -22.72 24.15 -17.45
CA ARG A 93 -21.93 22.94 -17.59
C ARG A 93 -22.73 21.89 -18.34
N TYR A 94 -22.06 21.24 -19.28
CA TYR A 94 -22.58 20.15 -20.07
C TYR A 94 -21.81 18.89 -19.67
N GLU A 95 -22.51 17.89 -19.12
CA GLU A 95 -21.92 16.62 -18.73
C GLU A 95 -22.65 15.47 -19.42
N LEU A 96 -21.91 14.66 -20.17
CA LEU A 96 -22.43 13.40 -20.68
C LEU A 96 -22.39 12.36 -19.56
N VAL A 97 -23.56 11.86 -19.17
CA VAL A 97 -23.72 10.85 -18.13
C VAL A 97 -24.45 9.64 -18.70
N PHE A 98 -23.99 8.46 -18.35
CA PHE A 98 -24.70 7.22 -18.66
C PHE A 98 -25.76 6.93 -17.59
N GLU A 99 -27.03 7.04 -17.93
CA GLU A 99 -28.14 6.66 -17.06
C GLU A 99 -28.41 5.17 -17.17
N VAL A 100 -28.34 4.48 -16.02
CA VAL A 100 -28.42 3.02 -15.94
C VAL A 100 -29.88 2.58 -15.79
N ASP A 101 -30.32 1.72 -16.69
CA ASP A 101 -31.62 1.02 -16.65
C ASP A 101 -31.52 -0.40 -16.10
N ASN A 102 -30.37 -1.06 -16.31
CA ASN A 102 -30.11 -2.42 -15.83
C ASN A 102 -28.63 -2.62 -15.47
N LEU A 103 -28.40 -3.40 -14.42
CA LEU A 103 -27.09 -3.79 -13.90
C LEU A 103 -26.98 -5.31 -13.87
N GLU A 104 -25.87 -5.84 -14.41
CA GLU A 104 -25.45 -7.22 -14.17
C GLU A 104 -24.09 -7.28 -13.48
N LEU A 105 -24.00 -8.12 -12.44
CA LEU A 105 -22.75 -8.42 -11.75
C LEU A 105 -22.06 -9.57 -12.48
N LEU A 106 -20.85 -9.32 -12.99
CA LEU A 106 -20.11 -10.30 -13.79
C LEU A 106 -18.99 -11.00 -12.99
N GLU A 107 -19.00 -10.83 -11.67
CA GLU A 107 -18.05 -11.44 -10.74
C GLU A 107 -18.79 -12.03 -9.55
N THR A 108 -18.17 -13.03 -8.93
CA THR A 108 -18.77 -13.70 -7.77
C THR A 108 -18.71 -12.80 -6.54
N LYS A 109 -19.65 -13.02 -5.60
CA LYS A 109 -19.63 -12.34 -4.30
C LYS A 109 -18.29 -12.54 -3.57
N ALA A 110 -17.74 -13.76 -3.62
CA ALA A 110 -16.46 -14.08 -3.01
C ALA A 110 -15.29 -13.26 -3.58
N ASP A 111 -15.27 -13.02 -4.90
CA ASP A 111 -14.24 -12.18 -5.53
C ASP A 111 -14.36 -10.71 -5.09
N THR A 112 -15.59 -10.22 -4.94
CA THR A 112 -15.85 -8.88 -4.42
C THR A 112 -15.42 -8.73 -2.96
N GLU A 113 -15.77 -9.68 -2.09
CA GLU A 113 -15.38 -9.68 -0.67
C GLU A 113 -13.85 -9.70 -0.51
N ARG A 114 -13.15 -10.51 -1.31
CA ARG A 114 -11.67 -10.54 -1.34
C ARG A 114 -11.07 -9.17 -1.66
N ARG A 115 -11.66 -8.42 -2.60
CA ARG A 115 -11.20 -7.07 -2.95
C ARG A 115 -11.49 -6.03 -1.87
N GLN A 116 -12.59 -6.17 -1.14
CA GLN A 116 -12.89 -5.28 -0.01
C GLN A 116 -11.89 -5.51 1.13
N ALA A 117 -11.56 -6.77 1.44
CA ALA A 117 -10.57 -7.12 2.46
C ALA A 117 -9.16 -6.59 2.13
N GLN A 118 -8.76 -6.60 0.85
CA GLN A 118 -7.47 -6.05 0.41
C GLN A 118 -7.40 -4.51 0.51
N GLN A 119 -8.53 -3.80 0.38
CA GLN A 119 -8.56 -2.33 0.48
C GLN A 119 -8.42 -1.82 1.92
N GLN A 120 -8.79 -2.63 2.93
CA GLN A 120 -8.66 -2.27 4.35
C GLN A 120 -7.24 -2.49 4.90
N GLN A 121 -6.37 -3.14 4.14
CA GLN A 121 -4.94 -3.22 4.46
C GLN A 121 -4.23 -1.99 3.89
N GLN A 122 -4.45 -0.84 4.52
CA GLN A 122 -3.49 0.26 4.46
C GLN A 122 -2.23 -0.24 5.20
N PRO A 123 -1.04 -0.31 4.56
CA PRO A 123 0.17 -0.54 5.33
C PRO A 123 0.40 0.71 6.18
N ASN A 124 0.16 0.57 7.48
CA ASN A 124 0.67 1.51 8.46
C ASN A 124 2.20 1.40 8.39
N LEU A 125 2.83 2.25 7.57
CA LEU A 125 4.28 2.37 7.47
C LEU A 125 4.79 3.15 8.68
N ASP A 126 4.70 2.51 9.85
CA ASP A 126 5.59 2.79 10.98
C ASP A 126 6.24 1.49 11.44
N SER A 127 7.04 0.94 10.52
CA SER A 127 8.01 -0.08 10.85
C SER A 127 9.32 0.39 10.23
N HIS A 128 10.17 0.99 11.05
CA HIS A 128 11.59 1.14 10.76
C HIS A 128 12.17 -0.28 10.58
N GLN A 129 12.08 -0.83 9.38
CA GLN A 129 12.88 -1.98 8.99
C GLN A 129 14.25 -1.45 8.59
N PRO A 130 15.31 -1.78 9.34
CA PRO A 130 16.65 -1.36 8.97
C PRO A 130 16.96 -1.90 7.57
N THR A 131 17.45 -1.02 6.73
CA THR A 131 17.86 -1.35 5.37
C THR A 131 19.07 -2.28 5.39
N LEU A 132 19.28 -3.05 4.31
CA LEU A 132 20.47 -3.91 4.16
C LEU A 132 21.78 -3.14 4.37
N TYR A 133 21.81 -1.85 4.06
CA TYR A 133 22.96 -0.97 4.30
C TYR A 133 23.18 -0.76 5.81
N GLU A 134 22.13 -0.50 6.59
CA GLU A 134 22.21 -0.34 8.05
C GLU A 134 22.63 -1.64 8.77
N GLN A 135 22.19 -2.81 8.28
CA GLN A 135 22.67 -4.09 8.80
C GLN A 135 24.19 -4.26 8.60
N GLN A 136 24.72 -3.78 7.47
CA GLN A 136 26.15 -3.85 7.20
C GLN A 136 26.97 -2.92 8.11
N TYR A 137 26.47 -1.72 8.41
CA TYR A 137 27.13 -0.81 9.36
C TYR A 137 27.15 -1.35 10.79
N GLN A 138 26.08 -2.02 11.23
CA GLN A 138 26.03 -2.62 12.57
C GLN A 138 27.01 -3.81 12.71
N GLN A 139 27.13 -4.63 11.66
CA GLN A 139 28.10 -5.73 11.66
C GLN A 139 29.54 -5.22 11.67
N GLN A 140 29.84 -4.12 10.97
CA GLN A 140 31.17 -3.51 10.99
C GLN A 140 31.55 -2.99 12.38
N ASN A 141 30.63 -2.34 13.10
CA ASN A 141 30.89 -1.87 14.46
C ASN A 141 31.16 -3.02 15.44
N GLN A 142 30.47 -4.15 15.27
CA GLN A 142 30.67 -5.32 16.13
C GLN A 142 32.06 -5.96 15.94
N TYR A 143 32.60 -5.97 14.71
CA TYR A 143 33.98 -6.42 14.47
C TYR A 143 35.02 -5.45 15.05
N GLN A 144 34.76 -4.13 15.00
CA GLN A 144 35.64 -3.12 15.57
C GLN A 144 35.73 -3.24 17.11
N GLU A 145 34.61 -3.46 17.78
CA GLU A 145 34.57 -3.67 19.24
C GLU A 145 35.23 -4.98 19.67
N ALA A 146 35.03 -6.07 18.92
CA ALA A 146 35.69 -7.35 19.17
C ALA A 146 37.22 -7.25 19.00
N PHE A 147 37.68 -6.48 17.99
CA PHE A 147 39.10 -6.23 17.78
C PHE A 147 39.73 -5.45 18.95
N ASN A 148 39.07 -4.39 19.42
CA ASN A 148 39.56 -3.58 20.54
C ASN A 148 39.64 -4.39 21.86
N ARG A 149 38.69 -5.29 22.10
CA ARG A 149 38.75 -6.19 23.28
C ARG A 149 39.87 -7.23 23.19
N ALA A 150 40.22 -7.68 21.98
CA ALA A 150 41.31 -8.63 21.78
C ALA A 150 42.68 -7.95 21.96
N SER A 151 42.83 -6.68 21.56
CA SER A 151 44.07 -5.93 21.81
C SER A 151 44.31 -5.66 23.30
N ASP A 152 43.27 -5.38 24.08
CA ASP A 152 43.40 -5.14 25.54
C ASP A 152 43.91 -6.38 26.31
N GLN A 153 43.63 -7.60 25.79
CA GLN A 153 44.10 -8.84 26.42
C GLN A 153 45.57 -9.17 26.11
N GLN A 154 46.15 -8.62 25.03
CA GLN A 154 47.57 -8.82 24.72
C GLN A 154 48.50 -7.89 25.51
N GLU A 155 48.03 -6.71 25.96
CA GLU A 155 48.82 -5.84 26.83
C GLU A 155 48.92 -6.36 28.28
N ALA A 156 47.94 -7.13 28.76
CA ALA A 156 47.98 -7.74 30.09
C ALA A 156 48.91 -8.98 30.21
N GLY A 157 49.38 -9.53 29.07
CA GLY A 157 50.13 -10.78 29.00
C GLY A 157 51.66 -10.66 29.11
N ASN A 158 52.23 -9.45 29.16
CA ASN A 158 53.68 -9.23 29.04
C ASN A 158 54.38 -8.71 30.31
N GLN A 159 53.83 -8.97 31.49
CA GLN A 159 54.40 -8.52 32.77
C GLN A 159 54.63 -9.61 33.82
N TYR A 160 55.10 -10.81 33.48
CA TYR A 160 55.61 -11.74 34.51
C TYR A 160 56.78 -12.60 34.05
N GLN A 161 57.99 -12.04 34.05
CA GLN A 161 59.20 -12.83 34.30
C GLN A 161 60.33 -11.94 34.81
N GLN A 162 60.47 -11.76 36.13
CA GLN A 162 61.71 -11.85 36.92
C GLN A 162 61.29 -11.92 38.41
N GLN A 163 61.46 -13.10 39.04
CA GLN A 163 61.28 -13.27 40.50
C GLN A 163 62.67 -13.27 41.16
N PRO A 164 62.85 -12.63 42.34
CA PRO A 164 64.06 -12.77 43.14
C PRO A 164 64.04 -14.06 43.97
N ILE A 165 65.20 -14.74 44.06
CA ILE A 165 65.41 -15.92 44.91
C ILE A 165 65.99 -15.46 46.24
N ASP A 166 65.24 -15.59 47.33
CA ASP A 166 65.75 -15.47 48.70
C ASP A 166 66.11 -16.85 49.26
N GLY A 167 67.34 -16.98 49.78
CA GLY A 167 67.83 -18.15 50.52
C GLY A 167 68.79 -17.72 51.62
N MET A 168 68.39 -17.92 52.88
CA MET A 168 69.17 -17.65 54.10
C MET A 168 70.41 -18.57 54.22
N ASN A 169 71.56 -18.04 54.67
CA ASN A 169 72.20 -18.52 55.90
C ASN A 169 73.27 -17.56 56.46
N GLN A 170 73.37 -17.54 57.78
CA GLN A 170 74.28 -16.74 58.61
C GLN A 170 75.64 -17.45 58.84
N TYR A 171 76.61 -16.65 59.33
CA TYR A 171 77.78 -16.96 60.18
C TYR A 171 79.20 -17.03 59.59
N GLY A 172 80.07 -16.18 60.18
CA GLY A 172 81.53 -16.30 60.29
C GLY A 172 82.29 -15.62 59.14
N GLY A 173 83.33 -14.81 59.32
CA GLY A 173 84.16 -14.45 60.47
C GLY A 173 85.49 -13.88 59.92
N ASN A 174 86.00 -12.83 60.56
CA ASN A 174 87.37 -12.31 60.61
C ASN A 174 88.23 -12.08 59.34
N THR A 175 88.53 -10.80 59.11
CA THR A 175 89.85 -10.15 59.16
C THR A 175 91.12 -11.01 59.14
N TYR A 176 92.03 -10.84 58.16
CA TYR A 176 93.26 -10.02 58.21
C TYR A 176 94.20 -10.30 57.02
N HIS A 177 95.00 -9.28 56.72
CA HIS A 177 96.11 -9.17 55.77
C HIS A 177 97.15 -10.32 55.83
N GLN A 178 97.77 -10.64 54.70
CA GLN A 178 99.02 -10.00 54.22
C GLN A 178 99.20 -10.21 52.72
#